data_AF-A0A1Z2RRK5-F1
#
_entry.id   AF-A0A1Z2RRK5-F1
#
_cell.length_a   1.000
_cell.length_b   1.000
_cell.length_c   1.000
_cell.angle_alpha   90.00
_cell.angle_beta   90.00
_cell.angle_gamma   90.00
#
_symmetry.space_group_name_H-M   'P 1'
#
loop_
_entity.id
_entity.type
_entity.pdbx_description
1 polymer ?
#
loop_
_entity_poly.entity_id
_entity_poly.type
_entity_poly.pdbx_seq_one_letter_code
_entity_poly.pdbx_strand_id
1 'polypeptide(L)'
;LERPDPPSVKTQRSPVPPPPRSLGSASCDSVPGSPGLSPYVPQPPLSAPPPPPNMPPLLPPPQPAVSLENLVENCQKLLEKFHYSWEMMPLVLVILNYAGSDLDEASRKIDEGKMIINEYARKHNLNIFDGLELRNSTRQKMLRSEINNISG
;
A
#
# COMPACT_ATOMS: atom_id res chain seq x y z
N LEU A 1 -39.34 20.46 31.88
CA LEU A 1 -38.27 19.45 31.71
C LEU A 1 -38.96 18.18 31.25
N GLU A 2 -38.94 17.88 29.96
CA GLU A 2 -39.20 16.52 29.44
C GLU A 2 -38.77 16.49 27.97
N ARG A 3 -37.99 15.47 27.62
CA ARG A 3 -37.57 15.17 26.25
C ARG A 3 -37.83 13.67 26.10
N PRO A 4 -38.65 13.22 25.13
CA PRO A 4 -38.95 11.79 25.02
C PRO A 4 -37.70 11.03 24.59
N ASP A 5 -37.37 9.97 25.33
CA ASP A 5 -36.25 9.09 25.00
C ASP A 5 -36.50 8.29 23.71
N PRO A 6 -35.48 8.08 22.86
CA PRO A 6 -35.62 7.27 21.66
C PRO A 6 -35.69 5.76 22.00
N PRO A 7 -36.40 4.94 21.19
CA PRO A 7 -36.62 3.53 21.49
C PRO A 7 -35.34 2.68 21.38
N SER A 8 -35.07 1.89 22.42
CA SER A 8 -33.92 0.99 22.51
C SER A 8 -34.03 -0.21 21.56
N VAL A 9 -33.31 -0.18 20.43
CA VAL A 9 -33.21 -1.32 19.51
C VAL A 9 -32.22 -2.36 20.07
N LYS A 10 -32.75 -3.36 20.76
CA LYS A 10 -31.99 -4.46 21.37
C LYS A 10 -31.57 -5.52 20.34
N THR A 11 -30.58 -5.19 19.51
CA THR A 11 -30.06 -6.13 18.49
C THR A 11 -29.32 -7.32 19.13
N GLN A 12 -29.84 -8.52 18.90
CA GLN A 12 -29.26 -9.78 19.36
C GLN A 12 -28.02 -10.10 18.51
N ARG A 13 -26.81 -10.08 19.11
CA ARG A 13 -25.55 -10.29 18.40
C ARG A 13 -25.22 -11.79 18.31
N SER A 14 -25.45 -12.40 17.15
CA SER A 14 -25.04 -13.80 16.90
C SER A 14 -23.52 -13.89 16.65
N PRO A 15 -22.78 -14.85 17.24
CA PRO A 15 -21.33 -14.97 17.03
C PRO A 15 -20.96 -15.58 15.68
N VAL A 16 -19.95 -15.02 15.01
CA VAL A 16 -19.31 -15.60 13.82
C VAL A 16 -18.18 -16.55 14.26
N PRO A 17 -18.06 -17.78 13.72
CA PRO A 17 -16.98 -18.70 14.07
C PRO A 17 -15.64 -18.33 13.40
N PRO A 18 -14.49 -18.59 14.04
CA PRO A 18 -13.17 -18.33 13.47
C PRO A 18 -12.74 -19.42 12.45
N PRO A 19 -11.89 -19.09 11.45
CA PRO A 19 -11.35 -20.07 10.51
C PRO A 19 -10.27 -20.97 11.15
N PRO A 20 -10.08 -22.20 10.63
CA PRO A 20 -9.11 -23.16 11.19
C PRO A 20 -7.66 -22.76 10.90
N ARG A 21 -6.77 -23.02 11.85
CA ARG A 21 -5.31 -22.90 11.69
C ARG A 21 -4.76 -24.20 11.10
N SER A 22 -4.03 -24.11 9.98
CA SER A 22 -3.29 -25.26 9.44
C SER A 22 -1.92 -25.40 10.09
N LEU A 23 -1.51 -26.65 10.33
CA LEU A 23 -0.22 -27.06 10.91
C LEU A 23 0.55 -27.91 9.89
N GLY A 24 1.87 -27.78 9.88
CA GLY A 24 2.78 -28.61 9.08
C GLY A 24 3.01 -28.10 7.64
N SER A 25 4.15 -28.38 7.01
CA SER A 25 5.28 -29.22 7.45
C SER A 25 6.62 -28.69 6.93
N ALA A 26 7.67 -28.82 7.73
CA ALA A 26 9.04 -28.79 7.21
C ALA A 26 9.34 -30.13 6.54
N SER A 27 9.91 -30.12 5.34
CA SER A 27 10.39 -31.32 4.66
C SER A 27 11.88 -31.17 4.40
N CYS A 28 12.67 -31.90 5.16
CA CYS A 28 14.09 -32.13 4.91
C CYS A 28 14.25 -33.32 3.95
N ASP A 29 15.22 -33.25 3.05
CA ASP A 29 15.72 -34.42 2.32
C ASP A 29 17.21 -34.25 1.95
N SER A 30 17.95 -35.35 1.77
CA SER A 30 19.44 -35.35 1.81
C SER A 30 20.13 -36.10 0.65
N VAL A 31 21.44 -35.83 0.52
CA VAL A 31 22.37 -36.13 -0.60
C VAL A 31 22.74 -37.63 -0.79
N PRO A 32 23.24 -38.04 -1.98
CA PRO A 32 24.66 -38.44 -2.18
C PRO A 32 25.24 -38.10 -3.60
N GLY A 33 26.53 -38.28 -3.96
CA GLY A 33 27.76 -38.56 -3.20
C GLY A 33 28.94 -39.21 -4.00
N SER A 34 30.10 -38.54 -4.11
CA SER A 34 31.47 -39.09 -4.40
C SER A 34 31.77 -39.65 -5.83
N PRO A 35 33.02 -40.06 -6.24
CA PRO A 35 34.28 -40.28 -5.48
C PRO A 35 35.66 -39.89 -6.12
N GLY A 36 36.76 -40.05 -5.33
CA GLY A 36 38.17 -40.23 -5.78
C GLY A 36 39.13 -39.06 -5.51
N LEU A 37 40.38 -39.18 -5.01
CA LEU A 37 41.23 -40.33 -4.60
C LEU A 37 42.19 -39.89 -3.43
N SER A 38 42.81 -40.85 -2.74
CA SER A 38 43.88 -40.73 -1.70
C SER A 38 45.19 -41.36 -2.23
N PRO A 39 46.44 -41.21 -1.71
CA PRO A 39 46.85 -40.76 -0.35
C PRO A 39 48.16 -39.92 -0.18
N TYR A 40 48.43 -39.49 1.06
CA TYR A 40 49.76 -39.25 1.70
C TYR A 40 50.88 -38.43 0.98
N VAL A 41 50.96 -37.11 1.26
CA VAL A 41 52.25 -36.36 1.44
C VAL A 41 52.01 -35.18 2.41
N PRO A 42 52.79 -34.98 3.49
CA PRO A 42 52.81 -33.72 4.23
C PRO A 42 53.69 -32.69 3.49
N GLN A 43 53.08 -31.67 2.89
CA GLN A 43 53.84 -30.53 2.35
C GLN A 43 54.17 -29.53 3.47
N PRO A 44 55.40 -28.96 3.53
CA PRO A 44 55.74 -27.92 4.48
C PRO A 44 54.99 -26.61 4.14
N PRO A 45 54.74 -25.72 5.12
CA PRO A 45 54.04 -24.47 4.88
C PRO A 45 54.90 -23.53 4.03
N LEU A 46 54.52 -23.39 2.75
CA LEU A 46 55.03 -22.31 1.91
C LEU A 46 54.47 -20.97 2.41
N SER A 47 55.32 -19.95 2.50
CA SER A 47 55.00 -18.64 3.08
C SER A 47 53.67 -18.07 2.59
N ALA A 48 52.79 -17.72 3.53
CA ALA A 48 51.59 -16.95 3.23
C ALA A 48 51.99 -15.56 2.69
N PRO A 49 51.31 -15.05 1.64
CA PRO A 49 51.48 -13.67 1.20
C PRO A 49 50.98 -12.69 2.29
N PRO A 50 51.49 -11.45 2.36
CA PRO A 50 50.99 -10.46 3.29
C PRO A 50 49.49 -10.17 3.01
N PRO A 51 48.70 -9.84 4.04
CA PRO A 51 47.28 -9.52 3.86
C PRO A 51 47.12 -8.30 2.94
N PRO A 52 46.05 -8.23 2.12
CA PRO A 52 45.79 -7.09 1.27
C PRO A 52 45.62 -5.81 2.12
N PRO A 53 45.99 -4.63 1.59
CA PRO A 53 45.78 -3.38 2.30
C PRO A 53 44.29 -3.22 2.64
N ASN A 54 44.02 -2.92 3.90
CA ASN A 54 42.68 -2.78 4.45
C ASN A 54 41.94 -1.61 3.77
N MET A 55 41.21 -1.90 2.69
CA MET A 55 40.29 -0.94 2.09
C MET A 55 39.23 -0.59 3.14
N PRO A 56 38.94 0.71 3.38
CA PRO A 56 37.84 1.07 4.24
C PRO A 56 36.54 0.47 3.67
N PRO A 57 35.61 -0.01 4.52
CA PRO A 57 34.33 -0.50 4.05
C PRO A 57 33.67 0.56 3.18
N LEU A 58 33.27 0.18 1.97
CA LEU A 58 32.57 1.05 1.04
C LEU A 58 31.14 1.22 1.57
N LEU A 59 31.00 2.11 2.56
CA LEU A 59 29.74 2.49 3.17
C LEU A 59 28.76 2.86 2.04
N PRO A 60 27.51 2.35 2.07
CA PRO A 60 26.48 2.84 1.17
C PRO A 60 26.43 4.37 1.25
N PRO A 61 26.22 5.09 0.14
CA PRO A 61 26.03 6.53 0.20
C PRO A 61 24.92 6.82 1.22
N PRO A 62 25.11 7.81 2.11
CA PRO A 62 24.15 8.10 3.16
C PRO A 62 22.81 8.45 2.49
N GLN A 63 21.87 7.50 2.58
CA GLN A 63 20.47 7.78 2.27
C GLN A 63 20.06 8.97 3.14
N PRO A 64 19.39 10.00 2.60
CA PRO A 64 18.88 11.09 3.41
C PRO A 64 17.82 10.51 4.35
N ALA A 65 18.26 10.15 5.56
CA ALA A 65 17.40 9.67 6.61
C ALA A 65 16.55 10.84 7.09
N VAL A 66 15.37 10.99 6.49
CA VAL A 66 14.32 11.83 7.04
C VAL A 66 14.11 11.41 8.50
N SER A 67 14.13 12.36 9.42
CA SER A 67 13.80 12.07 10.81
C SER A 67 12.36 11.57 10.87
N LEU A 68 12.10 10.65 11.80
CA LEU A 68 10.75 10.15 12.05
C LEU A 68 9.78 11.30 12.38
N GLU A 69 10.29 12.33 13.05
CA GLU A 69 9.60 13.60 13.34
C GLU A 69 9.11 14.28 12.05
N ASN A 70 10.00 14.56 11.10
CA ASN A 70 9.65 15.19 9.82
C ASN A 70 8.68 14.33 8.99
N LEU A 71 8.80 13.00 9.06
CA LEU A 71 7.86 12.08 8.39
C LEU A 71 6.45 12.20 8.99
N VAL A 72 6.32 12.22 10.32
CA VAL A 72 5.02 12.37 11.00
C VAL A 72 4.39 13.73 10.74
N GLU A 73 5.17 14.81 10.78
CA GLU A 73 4.69 16.16 10.42
C GLU A 73 4.16 16.22 8.98
N ASN A 74 4.89 15.63 8.03
CA ASN A 74 4.46 15.58 6.65
C ASN A 74 3.20 14.72 6.46
N CYS A 75 3.08 13.61 7.20
CA CYS A 75 1.83 12.84 7.21
C CYS A 75 0.65 13.67 7.73
N GLN A 76 0.84 14.46 8.79
CA GLN A 76 -0.22 15.32 9.32
C GLN A 76 -0.66 16.38 8.30
N LYS A 77 0.28 17.06 7.63
CA LYS A 77 -0.01 17.99 6.53
C LYS A 77 -0.83 17.32 5.42
N LEU A 78 -0.52 16.06 5.09
CA LEU A 78 -1.23 15.33 4.04
C LEU A 78 -2.65 14.92 4.46
N LEU A 79 -2.84 14.50 5.72
CA LEU A 79 -4.18 14.21 6.27
C LEU A 79 -5.06 15.47 6.30
N GLU A 80 -4.51 16.60 6.72
CA GLU A 80 -5.19 17.90 6.70
C GLU A 80 -5.57 18.32 5.27
N LYS A 81 -4.63 18.22 4.31
CA LYS A 81 -4.86 18.53 2.89
C LYS A 81 -6.02 17.74 2.26
N PHE A 82 -6.19 16.48 2.66
CA PHE A 82 -7.25 15.60 2.15
C PHE A 82 -8.48 15.47 3.05
N HIS A 83 -8.53 16.22 4.16
CA HIS A 83 -9.58 16.17 5.17
C HIS A 83 -9.84 14.74 5.70
N TYR A 84 -8.79 13.95 5.87
CA TYR A 84 -8.86 12.61 6.43
C TYR A 84 -8.85 12.64 7.97
N SER A 85 -9.56 11.69 8.59
CA SER A 85 -9.47 11.46 10.04
C SER A 85 -8.11 10.88 10.44
N TRP A 86 -7.76 11.00 11.72
CA TRP A 86 -6.51 10.46 12.27
C TRP A 86 -6.40 8.93 12.15
N GLU A 87 -7.50 8.23 11.90
CA GLU A 87 -7.52 6.77 11.63
C GLU A 87 -6.87 6.41 10.28
N MET A 88 -6.76 7.35 9.35
CA MET A 88 -6.10 7.17 8.04
C MET A 88 -4.58 7.33 8.12
N MET A 89 -4.04 7.78 9.26
CA MET A 89 -2.61 7.99 9.51
C MET A 89 -1.70 6.83 9.08
N PRO A 90 -1.96 5.54 9.40
CA PRO A 90 -1.13 4.44 8.90
C PRO A 90 -1.11 4.30 7.37
N LEU A 91 -2.20 4.65 6.67
CA LEU A 91 -2.24 4.61 5.21
C LEU A 91 -1.43 5.76 4.60
N VAL A 92 -1.58 6.97 5.15
CA VAL A 92 -0.79 8.13 4.74
C VAL A 92 0.70 7.92 4.97
N LEU A 93 1.09 7.29 6.07
CA LEU A 93 2.49 6.93 6.34
C LEU A 93 3.07 6.02 5.26
N VAL A 94 2.33 4.99 4.85
CA VAL A 94 2.76 4.08 3.77
C VAL A 94 2.86 4.80 2.42
N ILE A 95 1.89 5.67 2.09
CA ILE A 95 1.89 6.45 0.84
C ILE A 95 3.08 7.42 0.80
N LEU A 96 3.32 8.16 1.88
CA LEU A 96 4.41 9.13 1.96
C LEU A 96 5.78 8.45 1.98
N ASN A 97 5.91 7.30 2.65
CA ASN A 97 7.12 6.48 2.61
C ASN A 97 7.39 5.92 1.19
N TYR A 98 6.35 5.48 0.47
CA TYR A 98 6.46 5.08 -0.94
C TYR A 98 6.90 6.25 -1.84
N ALA A 99 6.41 7.46 -1.57
CA ALA A 99 6.80 8.70 -2.26
C ALA A 99 8.19 9.23 -1.85
N GLY A 100 9.00 8.50 -1.07
CA GLY A 100 10.31 8.96 -0.64
C GLY A 100 10.27 10.20 0.28
N SER A 101 9.15 10.39 0.99
CA SER A 101 8.83 11.58 1.79
C SER A 101 8.55 12.88 1.00
N ASP A 102 8.35 12.78 -0.31
CA ASP A 102 7.86 13.87 -1.14
C ASP A 102 6.34 14.05 -0.95
N LEU A 103 5.94 15.23 -0.46
CA LEU A 103 4.54 15.60 -0.20
C LEU A 103 3.73 15.82 -1.48
N ASP A 104 4.34 16.36 -2.53
CA ASP A 104 3.66 16.66 -3.78
C ASP A 104 3.46 15.38 -4.59
N GLU A 105 4.44 14.47 -4.58
CA GLU A 105 4.30 13.14 -5.15
C GLU A 105 3.24 12.31 -4.40
N ALA A 106 3.29 12.29 -3.06
CA ALA A 106 2.28 11.61 -2.24
C ALA A 106 0.86 12.16 -2.50
N SER A 107 0.73 13.48 -2.60
CA SER A 107 -0.53 14.14 -2.96
C SER A 107 -1.01 13.73 -4.35
N ARG A 108 -0.13 13.79 -5.35
CA ARG A 108 -0.43 13.40 -6.75
C ARG A 108 -0.94 11.97 -6.82
N LYS A 109 -0.33 11.04 -6.07
CA LYS A 109 -0.73 9.64 -6.00
C LYS A 109 -2.11 9.43 -5.37
N ILE A 110 -2.46 10.20 -4.35
CA ILE A 110 -3.80 10.16 -3.73
C ILE A 110 -4.87 10.66 -4.72
N ASP A 111 -4.62 11.75 -5.43
CA ASP A 111 -5.57 12.30 -6.42
C ASP A 111 -5.69 11.39 -7.66
N GLU A 112 -4.60 10.81 -8.14
CA GLU A 112 -4.60 9.76 -9.19
C GLU A 112 -5.48 8.57 -8.77
N GLY A 113 -5.30 8.06 -7.54
CA GLY A 113 -6.11 6.98 -6.98
C GLY A 113 -7.61 7.32 -6.90
N LYS A 114 -7.95 8.51 -6.41
CA LYS A 114 -9.34 9.01 -6.34
C LYS A 114 -9.98 9.12 -7.74
N MET A 115 -9.22 9.60 -8.72
CA MET A 115 -9.67 9.68 -10.12
C MET A 115 -9.96 8.28 -10.69
N ILE A 116 -9.04 7.32 -10.51
CA ILE A 116 -9.20 5.95 -11.01
C ILE A 116 -10.42 5.26 -10.39
N ILE A 117 -10.61 5.41 -9.07
CA ILE A 117 -11.77 4.84 -8.35
C ILE A 117 -13.09 5.44 -8.88
N ASN A 118 -13.15 6.77 -9.05
CA ASN A 118 -14.34 7.45 -9.56
C ASN A 118 -14.66 7.04 -11.01
N GLU A 119 -13.65 6.97 -11.87
CA GLU A 119 -13.81 6.55 -13.27
C GLU A 119 -14.25 5.08 -13.38
N TYR A 120 -13.73 4.19 -12.51
CA TYR A 120 -14.19 2.81 -12.41
C TYR A 120 -15.67 2.75 -11.97
N ALA A 121 -16.05 3.47 -10.91
CA ALA A 121 -17.44 3.52 -10.44
C ALA A 121 -18.40 4.07 -11.51
N ARG A 122 -17.96 5.06 -12.31
CA ARG A 122 -18.71 5.61 -13.44
C ARG A 122 -18.89 4.60 -14.57
N LYS A 123 -17.81 3.93 -15.01
CA LYS A 123 -17.83 2.89 -16.06
C LYS A 123 -18.72 1.70 -15.68
N HIS A 124 -18.57 1.21 -14.46
CA HIS A 124 -19.31 0.05 -13.95
C HIS A 124 -20.68 0.41 -13.36
N ASN A 125 -21.13 1.65 -13.57
CA ASN A 125 -22.45 2.16 -13.20
C ASN A 125 -22.78 2.11 -11.70
N LEU A 126 -21.78 1.97 -10.81
CA LEU A 126 -21.93 1.67 -9.38
C LEU A 126 -22.60 2.80 -8.58
N ASN A 127 -22.45 4.06 -9.01
CA ASN A 127 -23.11 5.21 -8.41
C ASN A 127 -24.42 5.54 -9.14
N ILE A 128 -25.49 5.93 -8.44
CA ILE A 128 -26.73 6.39 -9.08
C ILE A 128 -26.70 7.88 -9.46
N PHE A 129 -25.85 8.65 -8.76
CA PHE A 129 -25.61 10.07 -9.00
C PHE A 129 -24.33 10.31 -9.83
N ASP A 130 -24.31 11.42 -10.54
CA ASP A 130 -23.16 12.00 -11.24
C ASP A 130 -23.14 13.51 -10.88
N GLY A 131 -22.25 13.89 -9.96
CA GLY A 131 -22.35 15.17 -9.26
C GLY A 131 -23.65 15.29 -8.46
N LEU A 132 -24.45 16.32 -8.76
CA LEU A 132 -25.76 16.57 -8.14
C LEU A 132 -26.93 15.94 -8.91
N GLU A 133 -26.70 15.38 -10.11
CA GLU A 133 -27.77 14.82 -10.94
C GLU A 133 -27.84 13.30 -10.87
N LEU A 134 -29.03 12.73 -11.10
CA LEU A 134 -29.15 11.29 -11.37
C LEU A 134 -28.52 10.99 -12.73
N ARG A 135 -27.57 10.06 -12.80
CA ARG A 135 -26.80 9.80 -14.04
C ARG A 135 -27.68 9.42 -15.24
N ASN A 136 -28.82 8.77 -15.01
CA ASN A 136 -29.80 8.47 -16.06
C ASN A 136 -30.47 9.74 -16.63
N SER A 137 -30.67 10.78 -15.80
CA SER A 137 -31.15 12.09 -16.24
C SER A 137 -30.12 12.77 -17.14
N THR A 138 -28.85 12.80 -16.73
CA THR A 138 -27.75 13.37 -17.52
C THR A 138 -27.59 12.69 -18.88
N ARG A 139 -27.67 11.35 -18.93
CA ARG A 139 -27.68 10.60 -20.21
C ARG A 139 -28.88 10.96 -21.09
N GLN A 140 -30.09 11.05 -20.53
CA GLN A 140 -31.27 11.44 -21.31
C GLN A 140 -31.20 12.89 -21.80
N LYS A 141 -30.64 13.82 -21.01
CA LYS A 141 -30.43 15.22 -21.42
C LYS A 141 -29.44 15.30 -22.60
N MET A 142 -28.34 14.57 -22.53
CA MET A 142 -27.34 14.50 -23.61
C MET A 142 -27.97 13.97 -24.90
N LEU A 143 -28.66 12.82 -24.83
CA LEU A 143 -29.36 12.24 -25.99
C LEU A 143 -30.44 13.17 -26.57
N ARG A 144 -31.22 13.85 -25.73
CA ARG A 144 -32.22 14.85 -26.20
C ARG A 144 -31.55 16.04 -26.86
N SER A 145 -30.44 16.55 -26.31
CA SER A 145 -29.71 17.67 -26.90
C SER A 145 -29.10 17.30 -28.25
N GLU A 146 -28.62 16.07 -28.39
CA GLU A 146 -28.07 15.54 -29.64
C GLU A 146 -29.19 15.42 -30.69
N ILE A 147 -30.31 14.77 -30.37
CA ILE A 147 -31.50 14.66 -31.26
C ILE A 147 -32.01 16.04 -31.72
N ASN A 148 -32.06 17.02 -30.82
CA ASN A 148 -32.48 18.38 -31.15
C ASN A 148 -31.51 19.10 -32.09
N ASN A 149 -30.22 18.75 -32.06
CA ASN A 149 -29.19 19.36 -32.92
C ASN A 149 -29.23 18.81 -34.36
N ILE A 150 -29.64 17.54 -34.54
CA ILE A 150 -29.80 16.91 -35.87
C ILE A 150 -31.14 17.25 -36.56
N SER A 151 -32.03 17.98 -35.89
CA SER A 151 -33.40 18.26 -36.35
C SER A 151 -33.63 19.73 -36.78
N GLY A 152 -32.58 20.53 -36.91
CA GLY A 152 -32.60 21.94 -37.33
C GLY A 152 -31.58 22.24 -38.41
#